data_AF-A0A9Q1J229-F1
#
_entry.id   AF-A0A9Q1J229-F1
#
_cell.length_a   1.000
_cell.length_b   1.000
_cell.length_c   1.000
_cell.angle_alpha   90.00
_cell.angle_beta   90.00
_cell.angle_gamma   90.00
#
_symmetry.space_group_name_H-M   'P 1'
#
loop_
_entity.id
_entity.type
_entity.pdbx_description
1 polymer ?
#
loop_
_entity_poly.entity_id
_entity_poly.type
_entity_poly.pdbx_seq_one_letter_code
_entity_poly.pdbx_strand_id
1 'polypeptide(L)'
;MTDTEATVPLDPDELWVHEGCIVWASGVYLVNGRLYGLQEALDGARDTCCSHCKAMGSTLGCYSKGCTLRYHYLCAMEAGCTLNEENFSLRCPKHKDTGNVLNCQLLDLAEGEEELNAEETGLLTERPLNQ
;
A
#
# COMPACT_ATOMS: atom_id res chain seq x y z
N MET A 1 -17.61 -3.71 39.96
CA MET A 1 -16.43 -3.57 39.09
C MET A 1 -16.94 -3.70 37.66
N THR A 2 -17.42 -2.60 37.10
CA THR A 2 -17.79 -2.54 35.69
C THR A 2 -16.62 -1.85 35.00
N ASP A 3 -15.88 -2.58 34.18
CA ASP A 3 -14.93 -2.00 33.25
C ASP A 3 -15.71 -1.05 32.34
N THR A 4 -15.52 0.25 32.56
CA THR A 4 -15.94 1.26 31.60
C THR A 4 -14.93 1.21 30.47
N GLU A 5 -15.21 0.41 29.43
CA GLU A 5 -14.54 0.55 28.15
C GLU A 5 -14.72 1.99 27.68
N ALA A 6 -13.63 2.75 27.70
CA ALA A 6 -13.60 4.11 27.19
C ALA A 6 -13.72 4.06 25.67
N THR A 7 -14.94 4.19 25.16
CA THR A 7 -15.16 4.51 23.74
C THR A 7 -14.60 5.90 23.50
N VAL A 8 -13.42 5.97 22.87
CA VAL A 8 -12.86 7.23 22.35
C VAL A 8 -13.91 7.86 21.43
N PRO A 9 -14.36 9.10 21.67
CA PRO A 9 -15.26 9.78 20.76
C PRO A 9 -14.56 9.93 19.42
N LEU A 10 -15.16 9.41 18.35
CA LEU A 10 -14.67 9.64 17.00
C LEU A 10 -14.91 11.12 16.67
N ASP A 11 -13.82 11.86 16.47
CA ASP A 11 -13.90 13.25 16.02
C ASP A 11 -14.55 13.25 14.62
N PRO A 12 -15.59 14.06 14.36
CA PRO A 12 -16.30 14.06 13.08
C PRO A 12 -15.44 14.50 11.89
N ASP A 13 -14.26 15.05 12.16
CA ASP A 13 -13.26 15.48 11.18
C ASP A 13 -12.14 14.43 10.99
N GLU A 14 -12.20 13.28 11.67
CA GLU A 14 -11.23 12.20 11.53
C GLU A 14 -11.58 11.30 10.34
N LEU A 15 -10.64 11.17 9.40
CA LEU A 15 -10.80 10.33 8.22
C LEU A 15 -9.82 9.16 8.24
N TRP A 16 -10.35 7.96 8.00
CA TRP A 16 -9.57 6.75 7.84
C TRP A 16 -9.41 6.42 6.36
N VAL A 17 -8.17 6.40 5.89
CA VAL A 17 -7.80 6.10 4.51
C VAL A 17 -6.74 5.01 4.49
N HIS A 18 -6.82 4.10 3.53
CA HIS A 18 -5.77 3.11 3.32
C HIS A 18 -4.46 3.79 2.94
N GLU A 19 -3.35 3.29 3.47
CA GLU A 19 -2.00 3.81 3.22
C GLU A 19 -1.70 3.90 1.71
N GLY A 20 -1.94 2.83 0.96
CA GLY A 20 -1.73 2.84 -0.49
C GLY A 20 -2.59 3.87 -1.23
N CYS A 21 -3.80 4.17 -0.74
CA CYS A 21 -4.66 5.19 -1.37
C CYS A 21 -4.14 6.61 -1.14
N ILE A 22 -3.53 6.89 0.02
CA ILE A 22 -3.01 8.21 0.35
C ILE A 22 -1.63 8.46 -0.27
N VAL A 23 -0.74 7.47 -0.21
CA VAL A 23 0.62 7.56 -0.76
C VAL A 23 0.58 7.78 -2.28
N TRP A 24 -0.37 7.16 -2.96
CA TRP A 24 -0.51 7.26 -4.42
C TRP A 24 -1.52 8.32 -4.88
N ALA A 25 -2.16 9.04 -3.95
CA ALA A 25 -3.10 10.10 -4.32
C ALA A 25 -2.37 11.24 -5.04
N SER A 26 -2.89 11.63 -6.21
CA SER A 26 -2.32 12.74 -6.96
C SER A 26 -2.42 14.05 -6.16
N GLY A 27 -1.29 14.74 -6.00
CA GLY A 27 -1.23 16.02 -5.30
C GLY A 27 -1.03 15.90 -3.78
N VAL A 28 -0.94 14.67 -3.24
CA VAL A 28 -0.59 14.45 -1.85
C VAL A 28 0.92 14.29 -1.70
N TYR A 29 1.50 14.95 -0.70
CA TYR A 29 2.93 14.83 -0.41
C TYR A 29 3.21 15.06 1.07
N LEU A 30 4.30 14.46 1.56
CA LEU A 30 4.74 14.55 2.95
C LEU A 30 5.94 15.49 3.07
N VAL A 31 5.85 16.51 3.92
CA VAL A 31 6.95 17.43 4.23
C VAL A 31 7.12 17.52 5.73
N ASN A 32 8.31 17.21 6.24
CA ASN A 32 8.65 17.28 7.67
C ASN A 32 7.61 16.57 8.57
N GLY A 33 7.12 15.40 8.15
CA GLY A 33 6.13 14.62 8.88
C GLY A 33 4.69 15.16 8.81
N ARG A 34 4.40 16.14 7.94
CA ARG A 34 3.05 16.66 7.70
C ARG A 34 2.58 16.36 6.28
N LEU A 35 1.36 15.86 6.16
CA LEU A 35 0.70 15.62 4.87
C LEU A 35 0.07 16.91 4.35
N TYR A 36 0.22 17.14 3.05
CA TYR A 36 -0.36 18.26 2.33
C TYR A 36 -1.16 17.75 1.13
N GLY A 37 -2.17 18.51 0.71
CA GLY A 37 -2.99 18.19 -0.47
C GLY A 37 -4.03 17.08 -0.25
N LEU A 38 -4.16 16.58 0.99
CA LEU A 38 -5.06 15.47 1.31
C LEU A 38 -6.54 15.84 1.08
N GLN A 39 -6.97 16.99 1.62
CA GLN A 39 -8.35 17.43 1.47
C GLN A 39 -8.73 17.62 0.00
N GLU A 40 -7.85 18.26 -0.77
CA GLU A 40 -8.05 18.50 -2.20
C GLU A 40 -8.10 17.19 -3.00
N ALA A 41 -7.27 16.22 -2.65
CA ALA A 41 -7.29 14.90 -3.29
C ALA A 41 -8.61 14.15 -3.01
N LEU A 42 -9.15 14.25 -1.79
CA LEU A 42 -10.42 13.63 -1.40
C LEU A 42 -11.60 14.31 -2.07
N ASP A 43 -11.63 15.64 -2.06
CA ASP A 43 -12.68 16.42 -2.72
C ASP A 43 -12.71 16.10 -4.22
N GLY A 44 -11.54 15.99 -4.86
CA GLY A 44 -11.43 15.57 -6.25
C GLY A 44 -11.88 14.13 -6.48
N ALA A 45 -11.61 13.22 -5.54
CA ALA A 45 -11.98 11.81 -5.67
C ALA A 45 -13.48 11.54 -5.50
N ARG A 46 -14.22 12.43 -4.81
CA ARG A 46 -15.65 12.26 -4.48
C ARG A 46 -16.52 11.92 -5.69
N ASP A 47 -16.28 12.58 -6.81
CA ASP A 47 -17.05 12.40 -8.06
C ASP A 47 -16.29 11.59 -9.11
N THR A 48 -15.19 10.94 -8.73
CA THR A 48 -14.34 10.19 -9.66
C THR A 48 -14.64 8.70 -9.61
N CYS A 49 -15.08 8.14 -10.74
CA CYS A 49 -15.43 6.74 -10.89
C CYS A 49 -14.21 5.87 -11.25
N CYS A 50 -14.01 4.79 -10.50
CA CYS A 50 -12.99 3.79 -10.76
C CYS A 50 -13.25 3.05 -12.08
N SER A 51 -12.23 2.97 -12.93
CA SER A 51 -12.30 2.32 -14.24
C SER A 51 -12.37 0.80 -14.14
N HIS A 52 -11.96 0.20 -13.01
CA HIS A 52 -12.03 -1.24 -12.74
C HIS A 52 -13.36 -1.62 -12.06
N CYS A 53 -13.57 -1.23 -10.79
CA CYS A 53 -14.72 -1.64 -9.99
C CYS A 53 -15.98 -0.78 -10.17
N LYS A 54 -15.89 0.35 -10.90
CA LYS A 54 -16.99 1.30 -11.15
C LYS A 54 -17.54 2.06 -9.94
N ALA A 55 -16.99 1.87 -8.74
CA ALA A 55 -17.31 2.67 -7.56
C ALA A 55 -16.65 4.06 -7.60
N MET A 56 -17.22 5.03 -6.88
CA MET A 56 -16.66 6.37 -6.69
C MET A 56 -15.48 6.36 -5.70
N GLY A 57 -14.67 7.42 -5.68
CA GLY A 57 -13.58 7.60 -4.70
C GLY A 57 -12.18 7.28 -5.25
N SER A 58 -12.02 7.14 -6.57
CA SER A 58 -10.70 6.82 -7.14
C SER A 58 -9.77 8.03 -7.16
N THR A 59 -8.63 7.93 -6.47
CA THR A 59 -7.61 9.00 -6.37
C THR A 59 -6.47 8.88 -7.38
N LEU A 60 -6.22 7.69 -7.95
CA LEU A 60 -5.10 7.48 -8.88
C LEU A 60 -5.55 7.69 -10.33
N GLY A 61 -4.85 8.58 -11.05
CA GLY A 61 -5.06 8.83 -12.48
C GLY A 61 -3.93 8.28 -13.35
N CYS A 62 -4.26 7.86 -14.57
CA CYS A 62 -3.22 7.58 -15.54
C CYS A 62 -2.42 8.86 -15.90
N TYR A 63 -1.10 8.78 -15.85
CA TYR A 63 -0.18 9.88 -16.14
C TYR A 63 -0.15 10.30 -17.62
N SER A 64 -0.67 9.48 -18.52
CA SER A 64 -0.74 9.80 -19.94
C SER A 64 -1.65 11.01 -20.18
N LYS A 65 -1.14 12.01 -20.92
CA LYS A 65 -1.84 13.27 -21.18
C LYS A 65 -3.20 13.01 -21.83
N GLY A 66 -4.27 13.54 -21.23
CA GLY A 66 -5.64 13.39 -21.71
C GLY A 66 -6.30 12.04 -21.39
N CYS A 67 -5.60 11.12 -20.71
CA CYS A 67 -6.22 9.90 -20.24
C CYS A 67 -7.12 10.17 -19.04
N THR A 68 -8.38 9.74 -19.14
CA THR A 68 -9.39 9.90 -18.08
C THR A 68 -9.54 8.66 -17.20
N LEU A 69 -8.73 7.62 -17.44
CA LEU A 69 -8.80 6.40 -16.64
C LEU A 69 -8.25 6.65 -15.23
N ARG A 70 -9.09 6.30 -14.27
CA ARG A 70 -8.89 6.50 -12.83
C ARG A 70 -9.09 5.20 -12.09
N TYR A 71 -8.35 4.95 -11.02
CA TYR A 71 -8.39 3.69 -10.28
C TYR A 71 -8.26 3.93 -8.77
N HIS A 72 -8.81 3.01 -7.97
CA HIS A 72 -8.31 2.84 -6.60
C HIS A 72 -6.92 2.20 -6.69
N TYR A 73 -6.14 2.31 -5.62
CA TYR A 73 -4.81 1.71 -5.57
C TYR A 73 -4.84 0.19 -5.88
N LEU A 74 -5.62 -0.59 -5.12
CA LEU A 74 -5.73 -2.04 -5.34
C LEU A 74 -6.36 -2.38 -6.71
N CYS A 75 -7.38 -1.64 -7.11
CA CYS A 75 -8.01 -1.80 -8.43
C CYS A 75 -7.04 -1.55 -9.60
N ALA A 76 -6.03 -0.70 -9.42
CA ALA A 76 -5.01 -0.49 -10.42
C ALA A 76 -4.15 -1.75 -10.61
N MET A 77 -3.75 -2.39 -9.51
CA MET A 77 -2.98 -3.63 -9.53
C MET A 77 -3.80 -4.76 -10.19
N GLU A 78 -5.06 -4.94 -9.78
CA GLU A 78 -5.98 -5.92 -10.37
C GLU A 78 -6.25 -5.66 -11.87
N ALA A 79 -6.30 -4.40 -12.29
CA ALA A 79 -6.48 -4.03 -13.68
C ALA A 79 -5.20 -4.19 -14.52
N GLY A 80 -4.05 -4.55 -13.93
CA GLY A 80 -2.77 -4.66 -14.63
C GLY A 80 -2.18 -3.31 -15.03
N CYS A 81 -2.49 -2.24 -14.28
CA CYS A 81 -1.79 -0.97 -14.41
C CYS A 81 -0.32 -1.11 -14.02
N THR A 82 0.53 -0.28 -14.59
CA THR A 82 1.92 -0.13 -14.20
C THR A 82 2.05 1.03 -13.23
N LEU A 83 2.66 0.78 -12.07
CA LEU A 83 2.92 1.78 -11.03
C LEU A 83 4.43 2.07 -11.02
N ASN A 84 4.80 3.35 -10.92
CA ASN A 84 6.19 3.79 -10.79
C ASN A 84 6.38 4.44 -9.42
N GLU A 85 7.15 3.79 -8.54
CA GLU A 85 7.39 4.21 -7.16
C GLU A 85 8.38 5.38 -7.04
N GLU A 86 9.24 5.60 -8.03
CA GLU A 86 10.19 6.72 -8.01
C GLU A 86 9.49 8.07 -8.09
N ASN A 87 8.33 8.12 -8.75
CA ASN A 87 7.56 9.35 -8.97
C ASN A 87 6.07 9.22 -8.67
N PHE A 88 5.65 8.11 -8.05
CA PHE A 88 4.27 7.79 -7.69
C PHE A 88 3.27 7.93 -8.85
N SER A 89 3.68 7.60 -10.08
CA SER A 89 2.81 7.69 -11.27
C SER A 89 2.21 6.35 -11.68
N LEU A 90 1.01 6.40 -12.26
CA LEU A 90 0.29 5.23 -12.78
C LEU A 90 0.17 5.30 -14.30
N ARG A 91 0.42 4.20 -14.99
CA ARG A 91 0.06 3.98 -16.40
C ARG A 91 -0.97 2.87 -16.50
N CYS A 92 -2.14 3.19 -17.07
CA CYS A 92 -3.19 2.21 -17.30
C CYS A 92 -2.77 1.19 -18.37
N PRO A 93 -3.47 0.04 -18.50
CA PRO A 93 -3.13 -0.98 -19.50
C PRO A 93 -3.12 -0.46 -20.94
N LYS A 94 -3.89 0.58 -21.25
CA LYS A 94 -3.90 1.25 -22.58
C LYS A 94 -2.62 2.04 -22.87
N HIS A 95 -1.89 2.42 -21.84
CA HIS A 95 -0.67 3.24 -21.92
C HIS A 95 0.50 2.55 -21.22
N LYS A 96 0.48 1.22 -21.09
CA LYS A 96 1.56 0.46 -20.49
C LYS A 96 2.81 0.66 -21.34
N ASP A 97 3.88 1.19 -20.74
CA ASP A 97 5.18 1.27 -21.40
C ASP A 97 5.66 -0.17 -21.60
N THR A 98 6.11 -0.52 -22.81
CA THR A 98 6.71 -1.83 -23.12
C THR A 98 8.09 -2.04 -22.48
N GLY A 99 8.52 -1.09 -21.63
CA GLY A 99 9.72 -1.20 -20.80
C GLY A 99 9.42 -1.92 -19.48
N ASN A 100 10.42 -2.64 -18.98
CA ASN A 100 10.34 -3.50 -17.81
C ASN A 100 9.96 -2.69 -16.55
N VAL A 101 8.69 -2.69 -16.14
CA VAL A 101 8.25 -2.07 -14.88
C VAL A 101 7.50 -3.12 -14.07
N LEU A 102 7.98 -3.34 -12.85
CA LEU A 102 7.55 -4.40 -11.96
C LEU A 102 6.04 -4.28 -11.66
N ASN A 103 5.32 -5.37 -11.88
CA ASN A 103 3.99 -5.57 -11.31
C ASN A 103 4.21 -5.94 -9.83
N CYS A 104 3.85 -5.09 -8.89
CA CYS A 104 4.10 -5.31 -7.44
C CYS A 104 3.27 -6.47 -6.84
N GLN A 105 2.49 -7.21 -7.66
CA GLN A 105 1.86 -8.46 -7.24
C GLN A 105 2.86 -9.62 -7.32
N LEU A 106 3.82 -9.68 -6.40
CA LEU A 106 4.53 -10.92 -6.05
C LEU A 106 5.39 -10.86 -4.77
N LEU A 107 5.06 -10.02 -3.77
CA LEU A 107 5.81 -9.96 -2.52
C LEU A 107 4.95 -10.00 -1.23
N ASP A 108 3.82 -10.71 -1.24
CA ASP A 108 3.06 -10.99 -0.01
C ASP A 108 2.91 -12.50 0.31
N LEU A 109 3.71 -13.39 -0.31
CA LEU A 109 3.70 -14.83 0.01
C LEU A 109 5.11 -15.44 -0.01
N ALA A 110 6.05 -14.92 0.78
CA ALA A 110 7.31 -15.62 1.06
C ALA A 110 8.08 -15.03 2.26
N GLU A 111 7.47 -14.85 3.43
CA GLU A 111 8.24 -14.73 4.69
C GLU A 111 7.59 -15.60 5.75
N GLY A 112 7.74 -16.90 5.57
CA GLY A 112 7.35 -17.93 6.52
C GLY A 112 8.13 -19.20 6.23
N GLU A 113 8.98 -19.57 7.19
CA GLU A 113 9.63 -20.87 7.41
C GLU A 113 10.91 -21.19 6.62
N GLU A 114 12.06 -21.10 7.30
CA GLU A 114 13.16 -22.10 7.27
C GLU A 114 14.07 -21.81 8.48
N GLU A 115 13.84 -22.49 9.61
CA GLU A 115 14.53 -23.73 10.04
C GLU A 115 15.93 -23.45 10.63
N LEU A 116 16.05 -23.66 11.94
CA LEU A 116 17.29 -23.57 12.72
C LEU A 116 18.34 -24.53 12.18
N ASN A 117 19.42 -24.00 11.59
CA ASN A 117 20.56 -24.82 11.21
C ASN A 117 21.33 -25.25 12.46
N ALA A 118 21.33 -26.56 12.70
CA ALA A 118 22.24 -27.19 13.64
C ALA A 118 23.67 -27.17 13.07
N GLU A 119 24.64 -27.21 13.98
CA GLU A 119 26.06 -27.50 13.73
C GLU A 119 26.93 -26.33 13.24
N GLU A 120 27.52 -25.57 14.19
CA GLU A 120 28.96 -25.26 14.16
C GLU A 120 29.52 -25.14 15.59
N THR A 121 30.07 -26.26 16.04
CA THR A 121 31.24 -26.49 16.89
C THR A 121 31.69 -25.40 17.89
N GLY A 122 31.82 -25.80 19.16
CA GLY A 122 32.79 -25.11 20.04
C GLY A 122 32.64 -25.29 21.54
N LEU A 123 32.80 -26.52 22.03
CA LEU A 123 33.42 -26.87 23.31
C LEU A 123 32.98 -26.10 24.56
N LEU A 124 32.35 -26.77 25.53
CA LEU A 124 32.83 -26.84 26.92
C LEU A 124 32.13 -28.01 27.64
N THR A 125 32.95 -28.61 28.50
CA THR A 125 32.79 -29.69 29.50
C THR A 125 31.37 -29.85 30.07
N GLU A 126 30.85 -31.02 30.44
CA GLU A 126 31.41 -32.06 31.32
C GLU A 126 30.48 -33.30 31.34
N ARG A 127 31.08 -34.49 31.52
CA ARG A 127 30.36 -35.75 31.78
C ARG A 127 29.65 -35.68 33.14
N PRO A 128 28.59 -36.48 33.34
CA PRO A 128 28.85 -37.70 34.09
C PRO A 128 28.32 -38.98 33.44
N LEU A 129 29.08 -40.04 33.69
CA LEU A 129 28.75 -41.44 33.52
C LEU A 129 27.67 -41.89 34.51
N ASN A 130 26.89 -42.90 34.09
CA ASN A 130 26.26 -43.93 34.92
C ASN A 130 25.04 -43.42 35.74
N GLN A 131 23.84 -43.99 35.66
CA GLN A 131 23.44 -45.39 35.59
C GLN A 131 21.95 -45.46 35.18
#